data_AF-A0A970NPU1-F1
#
_entry.id   AF-A0A970NPU1-F1
#
_cell.length_a   1.000
_cell.length_b   1.000
_cell.length_c   1.000
_cell.angle_alpha   90.00
_cell.angle_beta   90.00
_cell.angle_gamma   90.00
#
_symmetry.space_group_name_H-M   'P 1'
#
loop_
_entity.id
_entity.type
_entity.pdbx_description
1 polymer ?
#
loop_
_entity_poly.entity_id
_entity_poly.type
_entity_poly.pdbx_seq_one_letter_code
_entity_poly.pdbx_strand_id
1 'polypeptide(L)'
;MVRRKRKTGLGRLFRIKKKDTNIKKIDPSVLRKGADADKFALSVDESRKLSKRRRSFLARLFRSIRSKPAKSTTPLILKPIEPEPVRKRYKLSNSHYLIINSTIKYLVAYILIYLIYQLTVVLVANLYGLSGVLYFHKVFWPIGDNSRLWTPYYKIIIIMGSGPFISLLLGLLFLRIAQTRTMDQGTKLFFLWLALHGLNMFFGAFVAGVTTNEGFGYVALWLYMSLMLRIVFSFIFLFALAAIGYYSTSLFYETAQSQSYLKSENKRLFVLYQTLLPSIFGAIIMLIVRIPENPPYQVLLLFTLLCATFAAYFNKKAKPKRIRNFPKHNGRRVDWGYIIVLVALLLIFRWLLYYGLHIILRFSISLNLFGAP
;
A
#
# COMPACT_ATOMS: atom_id res chain seq x y z
N MET A 1 -12.83 -66.39 -2.36
CA MET A 1 -12.60 -66.32 -0.88
C MET A 1 -11.59 -65.20 -0.64
N VAL A 2 -11.76 -64.13 0.12
CA VAL A 2 -12.70 -63.71 1.18
C VAL A 2 -12.88 -62.18 1.07
N ARG A 3 -14.15 -61.73 1.12
CA ARG A 3 -14.57 -60.32 1.24
C ARG A 3 -14.07 -59.71 2.56
N ARG A 4 -13.69 -58.42 2.56
CA ARG A 4 -13.95 -57.55 3.72
C ARG A 4 -14.25 -56.09 3.33
N LYS A 5 -15.50 -55.72 3.60
CA LYS A 5 -16.07 -54.36 3.63
C LYS A 5 -15.54 -53.60 4.86
N ARG A 6 -15.24 -52.31 4.72
CA ARG A 6 -15.36 -51.27 5.78
C ARG A 6 -15.80 -49.97 5.09
N LYS A 7 -17.12 -49.71 5.04
CA LYS A 7 -17.91 -48.86 5.96
C LYS A 7 -17.43 -47.39 6.02
N THR A 8 -18.10 -46.62 5.18
CA THR A 8 -18.53 -45.22 5.31
C THR A 8 -18.81 -44.76 6.74
N GLY A 9 -18.33 -43.57 7.08
CA GLY A 9 -18.80 -42.82 8.24
C GLY A 9 -17.95 -41.58 8.48
N LEU A 10 -18.41 -40.42 7.99
CA LEU A 10 -18.31 -39.14 8.71
C LEU A 10 -19.12 -38.08 7.93
N GLY A 11 -20.43 -38.13 8.15
CA GLY A 11 -21.33 -37.02 7.87
C GLY A 11 -21.75 -36.38 9.20
N ARG A 12 -21.91 -35.06 9.19
CA ARG A 12 -22.44 -34.16 10.24
C ARG A 12 -21.44 -33.72 11.31
N LEU A 13 -21.11 -32.42 11.27
CA LEU A 13 -21.47 -31.45 12.31
C LEU A 13 -20.88 -30.09 11.93
N PHE A 14 -21.74 -29.10 11.65
CA PHE A 14 -21.59 -27.68 11.99
C PHE A 14 -22.76 -26.93 11.33
N ARG A 15 -23.96 -27.13 11.90
CA ARG A 15 -25.15 -26.31 11.63
C ARG A 15 -25.08 -25.13 12.60
N ILE A 16 -24.60 -23.98 12.12
CA ILE A 16 -24.60 -22.73 12.89
C ILE A 16 -26.06 -22.32 13.12
N LYS A 17 -26.51 -22.40 14.38
CA LYS A 17 -27.80 -21.86 14.83
C LYS A 17 -27.82 -20.36 14.57
N LYS A 18 -28.77 -19.92 13.76
CA LYS A 18 -29.11 -18.50 13.57
C LYS A 18 -29.69 -18.01 14.90
N LYS A 19 -29.06 -17.01 15.51
CA LYS A 19 -29.50 -16.39 16.76
C LYS A 19 -30.66 -15.44 16.42
N ASP A 20 -31.88 -15.83 16.79
CA ASP A 20 -33.05 -14.97 16.66
C ASP A 20 -32.92 -13.80 17.63
N THR A 21 -32.58 -12.62 17.11
CA THR A 21 -32.71 -11.37 17.85
C THR A 21 -34.19 -10.97 17.85
N ASN A 22 -34.92 -11.49 18.83
CA ASN A 22 -36.21 -10.98 19.25
C ASN A 22 -36.01 -9.56 19.79
N ILE A 23 -36.13 -8.56 18.91
CA ILE A 23 -36.27 -7.16 19.31
C ILE A 23 -37.66 -7.05 19.94
N LYS A 24 -37.71 -7.05 21.28
CA LYS A 24 -38.92 -6.74 22.05
C LYS A 24 -39.51 -5.44 21.51
N LYS A 25 -40.78 -5.47 21.09
CA LYS A 25 -41.56 -4.29 20.75
C LYS A 25 -41.52 -3.35 21.95
N ILE A 26 -41.01 -2.14 21.74
CA ILE A 26 -41.05 -1.06 22.73
C ILE A 26 -42.52 -0.67 22.88
N ASP A 27 -42.99 -0.66 24.12
CA ASP A 27 -44.35 -0.31 24.49
C ASP A 27 -44.62 1.17 24.13
N PRO A 28 -45.56 1.48 23.22
CA PRO A 28 -45.82 2.84 22.79
C PRO A 28 -46.43 3.73 23.89
N SER A 29 -46.83 3.16 25.03
CA SER A 29 -47.36 3.91 26.17
C SER A 29 -46.31 4.74 26.94
N VAL A 30 -45.01 4.53 26.69
CA VAL A 30 -43.91 5.28 27.35
C VAL A 30 -43.54 6.57 26.58
N LEU A 31 -44.16 6.83 25.42
CA LEU A 31 -43.94 8.06 24.67
C LEU A 31 -44.76 9.21 25.26
N ARG A 32 -44.04 10.11 25.96
CA ARG A 32 -44.49 11.36 26.57
C ARG A 32 -45.42 12.13 25.61
N LYS A 33 -46.70 12.28 25.98
CA LYS A 33 -47.67 13.17 25.30
C LYS A 33 -47.12 14.60 25.35
N GLY A 34 -46.72 15.15 24.20
CA GLY A 34 -46.32 16.56 24.11
C GLY A 34 -45.31 16.92 23.03
N ALA A 35 -44.89 16.00 22.16
CA ALA A 35 -44.05 16.34 21.01
C ALA A 35 -44.72 15.88 19.72
N ASP A 36 -44.94 16.85 18.82
CA ASP A 36 -45.50 16.72 17.47
C ASP A 36 -45.17 15.39 16.78
N ALA A 37 -46.06 14.41 16.94
CA ALA A 37 -45.89 13.06 16.40
C ALA A 37 -45.77 13.07 14.86
N ASP A 38 -46.37 14.07 14.22
CA ASP A 38 -46.39 14.21 12.76
C ASP A 38 -45.03 14.61 12.17
N LYS A 39 -44.24 15.42 12.89
CA LYS A 39 -42.87 15.79 12.45
C LYS A 39 -41.88 14.65 12.62
N PHE A 40 -42.06 13.79 13.62
CA PHE A 40 -41.21 12.61 13.82
C PHE A 40 -41.55 11.48 12.84
N ALA A 41 -42.82 11.31 12.48
CA ALA A 41 -43.25 10.31 11.50
C ALA A 41 -42.65 10.58 10.11
N LEU A 42 -42.59 11.86 9.68
CA LEU A 42 -42.01 12.25 8.39
C LEU A 42 -40.48 12.00 8.32
N SER A 43 -39.73 12.27 9.40
CA SER A 43 -38.26 12.08 9.41
C SER A 43 -37.83 10.61 9.42
N VAL A 44 -38.62 9.74 10.04
CA VAL A 44 -38.35 8.30 10.10
C VAL A 44 -38.65 7.64 8.75
N ASP A 45 -39.68 8.08 8.04
CA ASP A 45 -40.07 7.48 6.76
C ASP A 45 -39.14 7.92 5.61
N GLU A 46 -38.65 9.18 5.62
CA GLU A 46 -37.57 9.61 4.71
C GLU A 46 -36.25 8.87 4.98
N SER A 47 -35.87 8.69 6.24
CA SER A 47 -34.67 7.94 6.62
C SER A 47 -34.76 6.47 6.20
N ARG A 48 -35.95 5.86 6.27
CA ARG A 48 -36.20 4.51 5.76
C ARG A 48 -36.12 4.44 4.24
N LYS A 49 -36.70 5.41 3.51
CA LYS A 49 -36.62 5.49 2.04
C LYS A 49 -35.16 5.67 1.57
N LEU A 50 -34.37 6.53 2.21
CA LEU A 50 -32.95 6.74 1.90
C LEU A 50 -32.09 5.48 2.17
N SER A 51 -32.34 4.76 3.27
CA SER A 51 -31.61 3.52 3.57
C SER A 51 -31.92 2.38 2.57
N LYS A 52 -33.19 2.26 2.14
CA LYS A 52 -33.60 1.30 1.10
C LYS A 52 -32.97 1.65 -0.26
N ARG A 53 -32.91 2.94 -0.62
CA ARG A 53 -32.27 3.40 -1.87
C ARG A 53 -30.76 3.11 -1.88
N ARG A 54 -30.04 3.39 -0.78
CA ARG A 54 -28.59 3.08 -0.64
C ARG A 54 -28.30 1.57 -0.68
N ARG A 55 -29.14 0.73 -0.04
CA ARG A 55 -28.98 -0.74 -0.11
C ARG A 55 -29.22 -1.29 -1.53
N SER A 56 -30.15 -0.71 -2.29
CA SER A 56 -30.40 -1.13 -3.68
C SER A 56 -29.26 -0.77 -4.63
N PHE A 57 -28.60 0.38 -4.41
CA PHE A 57 -27.47 0.82 -5.24
C PHE A 57 -26.23 -0.04 -4.99
N LEU A 58 -25.89 -0.31 -3.72
CA LEU A 58 -24.79 -1.23 -3.37
C LEU A 58 -25.06 -2.65 -3.88
N ALA A 59 -26.29 -3.16 -3.76
CA ALA A 59 -26.65 -4.47 -4.28
C ALA A 59 -26.53 -4.58 -5.82
N ARG A 60 -26.77 -3.48 -6.55
CA ARG A 60 -26.55 -3.41 -8.01
C ARG A 60 -25.06 -3.37 -8.36
N LEU A 61 -24.24 -2.62 -7.60
CA LEU A 61 -22.79 -2.55 -7.79
C LEU A 61 -22.10 -3.91 -7.56
N PHE A 62 -22.61 -4.74 -6.66
CA PHE A 62 -22.05 -6.08 -6.38
C PHE A 62 -22.66 -7.22 -7.23
N ARG A 63 -23.80 -7.01 -7.91
CA ARG A 63 -24.37 -8.04 -8.82
C ARG A 63 -23.69 -8.12 -10.17
N SER A 64 -23.05 -7.05 -10.66
CA SER A 64 -22.31 -7.09 -11.94
C SER A 64 -21.02 -7.95 -11.89
N ILE A 65 -20.61 -8.39 -10.69
CA ILE A 65 -19.40 -9.22 -10.48
C ILE A 65 -19.75 -10.72 -10.41
N ARG A 66 -21.03 -11.11 -10.53
CA ARG A 66 -21.42 -12.52 -10.52
C ARG A 66 -21.20 -13.14 -11.90
N SER A 67 -20.03 -13.76 -12.03
CA SER A 67 -19.56 -14.62 -13.12
C SER A 67 -20.65 -15.53 -13.69
N LYS A 68 -20.70 -15.58 -15.03
CA LYS A 68 -21.48 -16.54 -15.83
C LYS A 68 -21.32 -17.98 -15.31
N PRO A 69 -22.39 -18.79 -15.26
CA PRO A 69 -22.28 -20.20 -14.88
C PRO A 69 -21.39 -20.95 -15.89
N ALA A 70 -20.46 -21.74 -15.36
CA ALA A 70 -19.54 -22.56 -16.15
C ALA A 70 -20.32 -23.64 -16.91
N LYS A 71 -20.16 -23.67 -18.24
CA LYS A 71 -20.65 -24.77 -19.10
C LYS A 71 -19.99 -26.08 -18.69
N SER A 72 -20.78 -27.15 -18.75
CA SER A 72 -20.51 -28.52 -18.35
C SER A 72 -19.19 -29.07 -18.88
N THR A 73 -18.43 -29.66 -17.97
CA THR A 73 -17.20 -30.44 -18.19
C THR A 73 -17.49 -31.73 -18.94
N THR A 74 -16.94 -31.85 -20.14
CA THR A 74 -16.64 -33.11 -20.84
C THR A 74 -15.74 -33.98 -19.95
N PRO A 75 -15.93 -35.31 -19.89
CA PRO A 75 -15.06 -36.19 -19.10
C PRO A 75 -13.62 -36.15 -19.65
N LEU A 76 -12.70 -35.70 -18.79
CA LEU A 76 -11.27 -35.67 -19.03
C LEU A 76 -10.74 -37.11 -19.15
N ILE A 77 -10.44 -37.53 -20.38
CA ILE A 77 -9.63 -38.71 -20.66
C ILE A 77 -8.25 -38.46 -20.04
N LEU A 78 -7.96 -39.15 -18.94
CA LEU A 78 -6.65 -39.16 -18.30
C LEU A 78 -5.66 -39.89 -19.21
N LYS A 79 -4.88 -39.14 -19.99
CA LYS A 79 -3.69 -39.70 -20.64
C LYS A 79 -2.70 -40.19 -19.56
N PRO A 80 -2.11 -41.39 -19.73
CA PRO A 80 -1.05 -41.87 -18.86
C PRO A 80 0.07 -40.83 -18.77
N ILE A 81 0.50 -40.54 -17.54
CA ILE A 81 1.62 -39.63 -17.27
C ILE A 81 2.90 -40.38 -17.64
N GLU A 82 3.42 -40.13 -18.84
CA GLU A 82 4.77 -40.57 -19.21
C GLU A 82 5.78 -39.97 -18.20
N PRO A 83 6.76 -40.75 -17.72
CA PRO A 83 7.78 -40.25 -16.82
C PRO A 83 8.62 -39.19 -17.55
N GLU A 84 8.49 -37.93 -17.13
CA GLU A 84 9.28 -36.83 -17.69
C GLU A 84 10.78 -37.16 -17.56
N PRO A 85 11.57 -37.03 -18.64
CA PRO A 85 13.00 -37.29 -18.59
C PRO A 85 13.68 -36.36 -17.58
N VAL A 86 14.68 -36.92 -16.88
CA VAL A 86 15.48 -36.29 -15.82
C VAL A 86 15.80 -34.83 -16.17
N ARG A 87 15.11 -33.92 -15.49
CA ARG A 87 15.09 -32.48 -15.75
C ARG A 87 16.50 -31.89 -15.62
N LYS A 88 17.05 -31.40 -16.74
CA LYS A 88 18.21 -30.49 -16.75
C LYS A 88 17.97 -29.37 -15.72
N ARG A 89 18.98 -29.13 -14.87
CA ARG A 89 19.05 -27.99 -13.94
C ARG A 89 18.81 -26.71 -14.76
N TYR A 90 17.60 -26.16 -14.70
CA TYR A 90 17.28 -24.94 -15.47
C TYR A 90 18.09 -23.79 -14.88
N LYS A 91 19.21 -23.46 -15.54
CA LYS A 91 20.05 -22.32 -15.18
C LYS A 91 19.19 -21.07 -15.24
N LEU A 92 19.25 -20.26 -14.18
CA LEU A 92 18.52 -19.00 -14.03
C LEU A 92 19.18 -17.91 -14.91
N SER A 93 19.43 -18.21 -16.20
CA SER A 93 20.31 -17.43 -17.09
C SER A 93 19.87 -15.97 -17.30
N ASN A 94 18.66 -15.63 -16.88
CA ASN A 94 17.99 -14.37 -17.14
C ASN A 94 17.64 -13.61 -15.84
N SER A 95 18.33 -13.90 -14.73
CA SER A 95 18.12 -13.21 -13.44
C SER A 95 18.32 -11.69 -13.52
N HIS A 96 19.23 -11.23 -14.39
CA HIS A 96 19.52 -9.81 -14.57
C HIS A 96 18.29 -9.00 -15.04
N TYR A 97 17.45 -9.54 -15.92
CA TYR A 97 16.22 -8.85 -16.35
C TYR A 97 15.23 -8.65 -15.20
N LEU A 98 15.14 -9.62 -14.26
CA LEU A 98 14.29 -9.48 -13.08
C LEU A 98 14.78 -8.34 -12.18
N ILE A 99 16.10 -8.29 -11.96
CA ILE A 99 16.74 -7.26 -11.17
C ILE A 99 16.49 -5.90 -11.82
N ILE A 100 16.89 -5.71 -13.08
CA ILE A 100 16.78 -4.43 -13.81
C ILE A 100 15.33 -3.93 -13.83
N ASN A 101 14.38 -4.76 -14.26
CA ASN A 101 12.98 -4.34 -14.36
C ASN A 101 12.37 -4.01 -13.00
N SER A 102 12.74 -4.75 -11.95
CA SER A 102 12.24 -4.48 -10.61
C SER A 102 12.90 -3.24 -10.00
N THR A 103 14.19 -3.00 -10.25
CA THR A 103 14.91 -1.79 -9.80
C THR A 103 14.34 -0.55 -10.46
N ILE A 104 14.04 -0.57 -11.77
CA ILE A 104 13.41 0.57 -12.45
C ILE A 104 12.05 0.89 -11.80
N LYS A 105 11.23 -0.14 -11.55
CA LYS A 105 9.91 0.03 -10.92
C LYS A 105 10.00 0.50 -9.47
N TYR A 106 11.00 0.03 -8.73
CA TYR A 106 11.34 0.53 -7.39
C TYR A 106 11.65 2.03 -7.46
N LEU A 107 12.53 2.46 -8.36
CA LEU A 107 12.96 3.86 -8.47
C LEU A 107 11.79 4.78 -8.84
N VAL A 108 11.01 4.40 -9.86
CA VAL A 108 9.81 5.15 -10.26
C VAL A 108 8.82 5.25 -9.09
N ALA A 109 8.56 4.14 -8.40
CA ALA A 109 7.65 4.13 -7.26
C ALA A 109 8.15 4.99 -6.10
N TYR A 110 9.45 4.95 -5.78
CA TYR A 110 10.06 5.79 -4.76
C TYR A 110 9.87 7.28 -5.08
N ILE A 111 10.26 7.71 -6.29
CA ILE A 111 10.18 9.12 -6.68
C ILE A 111 8.73 9.61 -6.63
N LEU A 112 7.78 8.84 -7.15
CA LEU A 112 6.36 9.20 -7.13
C LEU A 112 5.82 9.36 -5.71
N ILE A 113 6.04 8.38 -4.83
CA ILE A 113 5.57 8.46 -3.45
C ILE A 113 6.27 9.60 -2.70
N TYR A 114 7.58 9.78 -2.89
CA TYR A 114 8.34 10.87 -2.27
C TYR A 114 7.79 12.24 -2.68
N LEU A 115 7.51 12.46 -3.96
CA LEU A 115 6.93 13.71 -4.44
C LEU A 115 5.54 13.95 -3.83
N ILE A 116 4.69 12.92 -3.76
CA ILE A 116 3.36 13.04 -3.13
C ILE A 116 3.50 13.35 -1.64
N TYR A 117 4.41 12.68 -0.93
CA TYR A 117 4.71 12.94 0.48
C TYR A 117 5.08 14.42 0.69
N GLN A 118 6.07 14.91 -0.06
CA GLN A 118 6.58 16.27 0.14
C GLN A 118 5.58 17.33 -0.30
N LEU A 119 4.91 17.12 -1.43
CA LEU A 119 3.87 18.01 -1.91
C LEU A 119 2.75 18.13 -0.89
N THR A 120 2.33 17.02 -0.27
CA THR A 120 1.28 17.06 0.76
C THR A 120 1.71 17.90 1.96
N VAL A 121 2.95 17.76 2.44
CA VAL A 121 3.48 18.56 3.55
C VAL A 121 3.46 20.05 3.19
N VAL A 122 3.93 20.42 2.00
CA VAL A 122 3.96 21.82 1.54
C VAL A 122 2.55 22.37 1.33
N LEU A 123 1.63 21.60 0.75
CA LEU A 123 0.24 22.00 0.57
C LEU A 123 -0.45 22.25 1.91
N VAL A 124 -0.27 21.36 2.89
CA VAL A 124 -0.85 21.53 4.22
C VAL A 124 -0.21 22.70 4.96
N ALA A 125 1.09 22.93 4.81
CA ALA A 125 1.75 24.11 5.37
C ALA A 125 1.18 25.42 4.78
N ASN A 126 0.97 25.47 3.46
CA ASN A 126 0.36 26.61 2.80
C ASN A 126 -1.06 26.91 3.30
N LEU A 127 -1.85 25.89 3.66
CA LEU A 127 -3.17 26.09 4.29
C LEU A 127 -3.09 26.82 5.64
N TYR A 128 -1.93 26.76 6.32
CA TYR A 128 -1.65 27.51 7.55
C TYR A 128 -0.88 28.81 7.32
N GLY A 129 -0.73 29.26 6.06
CA GLY A 129 0.02 30.46 5.70
C GLY A 129 1.54 30.30 5.75
N LEU A 130 2.04 29.07 5.77
CA LEU A 130 3.48 28.77 5.76
C LEU A 130 3.94 28.45 4.34
N SER A 131 4.70 29.37 3.76
CA SER A 131 5.36 29.13 2.47
C SER A 131 6.56 28.20 2.66
N GLY A 132 6.53 27.03 2.02
CA GLY A 132 7.68 26.12 1.96
C GLY A 132 8.34 26.13 0.58
N VAL A 133 9.66 25.93 0.55
CA VAL A 133 10.42 25.71 -0.68
C VAL A 133 10.79 24.24 -0.77
N LEU A 134 10.31 23.56 -1.81
CA LEU A 134 10.60 22.14 -2.01
C LEU A 134 11.88 21.97 -2.81
N TYR A 135 12.94 21.48 -2.15
CA TYR A 135 14.16 21.01 -2.81
C TYR A 135 14.14 19.49 -2.95
N PHE A 136 15.05 18.95 -3.77
CA PHE A 136 15.15 17.50 -3.98
C PHE A 136 15.60 16.72 -2.73
N HIS A 137 16.26 17.41 -1.78
CA HIS A 137 16.83 16.81 -0.57
C HIS A 137 16.02 17.12 0.69
N LYS A 138 15.36 18.29 0.76
CA LYS A 138 14.56 18.72 1.93
C LYS A 138 13.46 19.72 1.54
N VAL A 139 12.49 19.89 2.43
CA VAL A 139 11.61 21.05 2.42
C VAL A 139 12.25 22.12 3.29
N PHE A 140 12.55 23.27 2.71
CA PHE A 140 13.09 24.41 3.42
C PHE A 140 11.96 25.36 3.83
N TRP A 141 11.95 25.76 5.09
CA TRP A 141 11.02 26.74 5.62
C TRP A 141 11.78 28.06 5.79
N PRO A 142 11.52 29.10 4.97
CA PRO A 142 12.19 30.40 5.07
C PRO A 142 11.78 31.18 6.33
N ILE A 143 10.75 30.71 7.03
CA ILE A 143 10.36 31.26 8.33
C ILE A 143 11.28 30.67 9.41
N GLY A 144 11.94 31.52 10.18
CA GLY A 144 12.81 31.07 11.27
C GLY A 144 12.06 30.23 12.32
N ASP A 145 12.79 29.38 13.03
CA ASP A 145 12.24 28.43 14.02
C ASP A 145 11.43 29.11 15.13
N ASN A 146 11.75 30.37 15.45
CA ASN A 146 11.08 31.18 16.47
C ASN A 146 9.85 31.95 15.96
N SER A 147 9.40 31.70 14.74
CA SER A 147 8.25 32.40 14.17
C SER A 147 6.95 32.06 14.91
N ARG A 148 6.13 33.09 15.20
CA ARG A 148 4.77 32.94 15.75
C ARG A 148 3.83 32.16 14.81
N LEU A 149 4.21 31.92 13.56
CA LEU A 149 3.39 31.14 12.63
C LEU A 149 3.34 29.64 13.01
N TRP A 150 4.37 29.15 13.71
CA TRP A 150 4.41 27.80 14.27
C TRP A 150 3.47 27.62 15.46
N THR A 151 3.07 28.71 16.11
CA THR A 151 2.04 28.66 17.15
C THR A 151 0.65 28.79 16.53
N PRO A 152 -0.33 28.02 17.02
CA PRO A 152 -0.23 26.96 18.05
C PRO A 152 0.47 25.66 17.57
N TYR A 153 1.11 24.96 18.50
CA TYR A 153 1.99 23.80 18.25
C TYR A 153 1.36 22.64 17.45
N TYR A 154 0.03 22.50 17.48
CA TYR A 154 -0.67 21.48 16.70
C TYR A 154 -0.43 21.64 15.18
N LYS A 155 -0.10 22.84 14.70
CA LYS A 155 0.21 23.07 13.28
C LYS A 155 1.39 22.21 12.82
N ILE A 156 2.44 22.09 13.64
CA ILE A 156 3.61 21.27 13.30
C ILE A 156 3.23 19.81 13.21
N ILE A 157 2.41 19.31 14.14
CA ILE A 157 1.90 17.94 14.15
C ILE A 157 1.12 17.65 12.86
N ILE A 158 0.21 18.55 12.46
CA ILE A 158 -0.61 18.37 11.26
C ILE A 158 0.24 18.45 9.99
N ILE A 159 1.13 19.44 9.89
CA ILE A 159 1.98 19.65 8.71
C ILE A 159 2.94 18.47 8.54
N MET A 160 3.75 18.17 9.55
CA MET A 160 4.75 17.11 9.48
C MET A 160 4.13 15.70 9.47
N GLY A 161 2.93 15.54 10.03
CA GLY A 161 2.19 14.28 10.00
C GLY A 161 1.44 14.03 8.68
N SER A 162 1.04 15.08 7.95
CA SER A 162 0.22 14.94 6.74
C SER A 162 0.85 14.05 5.66
N GLY A 163 2.14 14.25 5.36
CA GLY A 163 2.91 13.44 4.39
C GLY A 163 2.96 11.94 4.73
N PRO A 164 3.36 11.57 5.97
CA PRO A 164 3.30 10.19 6.42
C PRO A 164 1.89 9.58 6.33
N PHE A 165 0.86 10.28 6.82
CA PHE A 165 -0.50 9.75 6.84
C PHE A 165 -1.11 9.58 5.44
N ILE A 166 -0.85 10.50 4.50
CA ILE A 166 -1.30 10.32 3.11
C ILE A 166 -0.58 9.14 2.45
N SER A 167 0.71 8.95 2.78
CA SER A 167 1.52 7.85 2.24
C SER A 167 1.06 6.50 2.79
N LEU A 168 0.63 6.45 4.05
CA LEU A 168 0.00 5.26 4.64
C LEU A 168 -1.28 4.90 3.89
N LEU A 169 -2.17 5.87 3.64
CA LEU A 169 -3.42 5.66 2.92
C LEU A 169 -3.18 5.17 1.49
N LEU A 170 -2.26 5.82 0.76
CA LEU A 170 -1.87 5.42 -0.59
C LEU A 170 -1.20 4.04 -0.60
N GLY A 171 -0.33 3.76 0.36
CA GLY A 171 0.33 2.47 0.51
C GLY A 171 -0.69 1.32 0.68
N LEU A 172 -1.69 1.52 1.53
CA LEU A 172 -2.80 0.56 1.72
C LEU A 172 -3.68 0.43 0.47
N LEU A 173 -3.97 1.54 -0.21
CA LEU A 173 -4.74 1.55 -1.46
C LEU A 173 -4.01 0.77 -2.56
N PHE A 174 -2.73 1.04 -2.79
CA PHE A 174 -1.92 0.35 -3.79
C PHE A 174 -1.73 -1.13 -3.44
N LEU A 175 -1.59 -1.46 -2.15
CA LEU A 175 -1.55 -2.86 -1.71
C LEU A 175 -2.86 -3.57 -2.07
N ARG A 176 -4.01 -2.90 -1.88
CA ARG A 176 -5.32 -3.44 -2.25
C ARG A 176 -5.46 -3.60 -3.77
N ILE A 177 -4.97 -2.65 -4.54
CA ILE A 177 -4.96 -2.72 -6.02
C ILE A 177 -4.07 -3.88 -6.49
N ALA A 178 -2.88 -4.05 -5.92
CA ALA A 178 -1.96 -5.15 -6.25
C ALA A 178 -2.56 -6.55 -5.97
N GLN A 179 -3.54 -6.64 -5.07
CA GLN A 179 -4.28 -7.87 -4.80
C GLN A 179 -5.36 -8.20 -5.85
N THR A 180 -5.59 -7.36 -6.86
CA THR A 180 -6.59 -7.62 -7.91
C THR A 180 -6.09 -8.69 -8.91
N ARG A 181 -7.03 -9.35 -9.62
CA ARG A 181 -6.74 -10.50 -10.52
C ARG A 181 -6.37 -10.10 -11.94
N THR A 182 -6.85 -8.95 -12.38
CA THR A 182 -6.87 -8.57 -13.80
C THR A 182 -5.56 -7.95 -14.28
N MET A 183 -4.69 -7.54 -13.35
CA MET A 183 -3.46 -6.85 -13.68
C MET A 183 -2.44 -7.76 -14.36
N ASP A 184 -1.71 -7.17 -15.30
CA ASP A 184 -0.48 -7.75 -15.81
C ASP A 184 0.58 -7.88 -14.70
N GLN A 185 1.47 -8.87 -14.83
CA GLN A 185 2.50 -9.19 -13.84
C GLN A 185 3.47 -8.02 -13.62
N GLY A 186 3.86 -7.33 -14.69
CA GLY A 186 4.75 -6.18 -14.63
C GLY A 186 4.09 -4.97 -13.96
N THR A 187 2.81 -4.73 -14.24
CA THR A 187 2.05 -3.64 -13.61
C THR A 187 1.79 -3.95 -12.14
N LYS A 188 1.45 -5.20 -11.82
CA LYS A 188 1.24 -5.64 -10.43
C LYS A 188 2.50 -5.46 -9.57
N LEU A 189 3.68 -5.76 -10.12
CA LEU A 189 4.96 -5.51 -9.45
C LEU A 189 5.15 -4.02 -9.15
N PHE A 190 4.85 -3.15 -10.11
CA PHE A 190 4.94 -1.71 -9.92
C PHE A 190 4.02 -1.22 -8.79
N PHE A 191 2.75 -1.65 -8.76
CA PHE A 191 1.84 -1.31 -7.66
C PHE A 191 2.27 -1.89 -6.31
N LEU A 192 2.93 -3.05 -6.30
CA LEU A 192 3.49 -3.61 -5.08
C LEU A 192 4.66 -2.76 -4.56
N TRP A 193 5.50 -2.23 -5.46
CA TRP A 193 6.53 -1.25 -5.08
C TRP A 193 5.94 0.06 -4.58
N LEU A 194 4.92 0.62 -5.26
CA LEU A 194 4.19 1.79 -4.79
C LEU A 194 3.61 1.57 -3.38
N ALA A 195 3.01 0.40 -3.14
CA ALA A 195 2.49 0.03 -1.84
C ALA A 195 3.57 0.01 -0.75
N LEU A 196 4.69 -0.67 -1.02
CA LEU A 196 5.79 -0.78 -0.06
C LEU A 196 6.48 0.56 0.21
N HIS A 197 6.66 1.41 -0.80
CA HIS A 197 7.19 2.75 -0.61
C HIS A 197 6.22 3.64 0.18
N GLY A 198 4.92 3.61 -0.12
CA GLY A 198 3.91 4.34 0.66
C GLY A 198 3.90 3.95 2.13
N LEU A 199 3.94 2.64 2.41
CA LEU A 199 3.99 2.12 3.78
C LEU A 199 5.32 2.47 4.47
N ASN A 200 6.45 2.42 3.76
CA ASN A 200 7.75 2.83 4.30
C ASN A 200 7.84 4.34 4.58
N MET A 201 7.18 5.18 3.78
CA MET A 201 7.09 6.63 4.03
C MET A 201 6.20 6.98 5.23
N PHE A 202 5.52 6.00 5.83
CA PHE A 202 4.89 6.13 7.14
C PHE A 202 5.75 5.45 8.23
N PHE A 203 5.95 4.14 8.13
CA PHE A 203 6.64 3.36 9.18
C PHE A 203 8.13 3.68 9.26
N GLY A 204 8.82 3.69 8.12
CA GLY A 204 10.24 4.03 8.03
C GLY A 204 10.52 5.50 8.30
N ALA A 205 9.62 6.40 7.87
CA ALA A 205 9.73 7.84 8.13
C ALA A 205 9.68 8.18 9.62
N PHE A 206 8.89 7.45 10.41
CA PHE A 206 8.87 7.63 11.86
C PHE A 206 10.19 7.19 12.49
N VAL A 207 10.69 6.02 12.09
CA VAL A 207 11.97 5.48 12.60
C VAL A 207 13.12 6.42 12.26
N ALA A 208 13.25 6.80 10.99
CA ALA A 208 14.26 7.75 10.54
C ALA A 208 14.11 9.10 11.25
N GLY A 209 12.87 9.58 11.42
CA GLY A 209 12.58 10.86 12.05
C GLY A 209 12.90 10.89 13.53
N VAL A 210 12.56 9.84 14.28
CA VAL A 210 12.91 9.72 15.71
C VAL A 210 14.43 9.65 15.89
N THR A 211 15.14 8.94 15.02
CA THR A 211 16.61 8.82 15.11
C THR A 211 17.33 10.13 14.79
N THR A 212 16.78 10.95 13.89
CA THR A 212 17.43 12.19 13.40
C THR A 212 16.82 13.46 13.97
N ASN A 213 15.70 13.38 14.68
CA ASN A 213 14.87 14.50 15.10
C ASN A 213 14.39 15.37 13.92
N GLU A 214 14.10 14.76 12.77
CA GLU A 214 13.65 15.45 11.55
C GLU A 214 12.32 14.88 11.02
N GLY A 215 11.64 15.65 10.17
CA GLY A 215 10.46 15.20 9.43
C GLY A 215 9.36 14.65 10.35
N PHE A 216 8.97 13.39 10.15
CA PHE A 216 7.93 12.76 10.97
C PHE A 216 8.33 12.62 12.46
N GLY A 217 9.63 12.69 12.78
CA GLY A 217 10.13 12.71 14.15
C GLY A 217 9.66 13.93 14.94
N TYR A 218 9.46 15.06 14.27
CA TYR A 218 8.88 16.26 14.90
C TYR A 218 7.50 15.98 15.49
N VAL A 219 6.69 15.14 14.85
CA VAL A 219 5.36 14.80 15.40
C VAL A 219 5.50 14.13 16.77
N ALA A 220 6.45 13.21 16.94
CA ALA A 220 6.69 12.57 18.23
C ALA A 220 7.23 13.55 19.28
N LEU A 221 8.14 14.44 18.87
CA LEU A 221 8.69 15.49 19.75
C LEU A 221 7.61 16.45 20.24
N TRP A 222 6.76 16.93 19.33
CA TRP A 222 5.68 17.89 19.62
C TRP A 222 4.46 17.27 20.31
N LEU A 223 4.32 15.94 20.27
CA LEU A 223 3.42 15.19 21.14
C LEU A 223 4.02 14.95 22.55
N TYR A 224 5.18 15.53 22.84
CA TYR A 224 5.91 15.36 24.10
C TYR A 224 6.17 13.88 24.45
N MET A 225 6.38 13.03 23.43
CA MET A 225 6.67 11.62 23.66
C MET A 225 8.03 11.47 24.35
N SER A 226 8.05 10.75 25.48
CA SER A 226 9.30 10.39 26.15
C SER A 226 10.22 9.61 25.20
N LEU A 227 11.53 9.66 25.44
CA LEU A 227 12.51 8.93 24.62
C LEU A 227 12.20 7.43 24.58
N MET A 228 11.77 6.85 25.70
CA MET A 228 11.38 5.44 25.79
C MET A 228 10.20 5.10 24.89
N LEU A 229 9.14 5.93 24.88
CA LEU A 229 7.99 5.73 23.99
C LEU A 229 8.41 5.81 22.53
N ARG A 230 9.25 6.80 22.16
CA ARG A 230 9.78 6.95 20.81
C ARG A 230 10.53 5.69 20.33
N ILE A 231 11.40 5.13 21.17
CA ILE A 231 12.13 3.89 20.87
C ILE A 231 11.19 2.71 20.70
N VAL A 232 10.22 2.53 21.61
CA VAL A 232 9.24 1.43 21.55
C VAL A 232 8.41 1.51 20.26
N PHE A 233 7.89 2.70 19.91
CA PHE A 233 7.13 2.87 18.66
C PHE A 233 7.99 2.62 17.42
N SER A 234 9.26 3.03 17.42
CA SER A 234 10.18 2.73 16.31
C SER A 234 10.35 1.22 16.10
N PHE A 235 10.51 0.43 17.16
CA PHE A 235 10.56 -1.03 17.05
C PHE A 235 9.25 -1.64 16.56
N ILE A 236 8.10 -1.15 17.06
CA ILE A 236 6.78 -1.60 16.59
C ILE A 236 6.62 -1.31 15.09
N PHE A 237 7.05 -0.14 14.62
CA PHE A 237 6.93 0.27 13.22
C PHE A 237 7.87 -0.53 12.30
N LEU A 238 9.12 -0.79 12.73
CA LEU A 238 10.03 -1.69 12.03
C LEU A 238 9.47 -3.12 11.95
N PHE A 239 8.91 -3.62 13.05
CA PHE A 239 8.28 -4.94 13.08
C PHE A 239 7.05 -5.01 12.16
N ALA A 240 6.19 -3.98 12.17
CA ALA A 240 5.05 -3.88 11.27
C ALA A 240 5.49 -3.88 9.81
N LEU A 241 6.53 -3.10 9.47
CA LEU A 241 7.10 -3.04 8.12
C LEU A 241 7.68 -4.40 7.68
N ALA A 242 8.40 -5.09 8.57
CA ALA A 242 8.89 -6.44 8.34
C ALA A 242 7.75 -7.45 8.15
N ALA A 243 6.70 -7.39 8.97
CA ALA A 243 5.52 -8.25 8.85
C ALA A 243 4.80 -8.03 7.51
N ILE A 244 4.63 -6.77 7.09
CA ILE A 244 4.05 -6.43 5.78
C ILE A 244 4.88 -7.03 4.65
N GLY A 245 6.21 -6.88 4.70
CA GLY A 245 7.13 -7.49 3.74
C GLY A 245 6.99 -9.01 3.69
N TYR A 246 6.99 -9.65 4.86
CA TYR A 246 6.79 -11.09 5.00
C TYR A 246 5.51 -11.56 4.32
N TYR A 247 4.35 -10.95 4.63
CA TYR A 247 3.06 -11.35 4.04
C TYR A 247 2.93 -11.00 2.54
N SER A 248 3.61 -9.95 2.09
CA SER A 248 3.63 -9.51 0.69
C SER A 248 4.41 -10.45 -0.23
N THR A 249 5.25 -11.35 0.31
CA THR A 249 5.96 -12.39 -0.47
C THR A 249 5.03 -13.20 -1.38
N SER A 250 3.82 -13.50 -0.91
CA SER A 250 2.82 -14.21 -1.71
C SER A 250 2.41 -13.44 -2.98
N LEU A 251 2.36 -12.10 -2.91
CA LEU A 251 2.05 -11.23 -4.03
C LEU A 251 3.23 -11.11 -4.99
N PHE A 252 4.47 -11.09 -4.49
CA PHE A 252 5.67 -11.13 -5.34
C PHE A 252 5.74 -12.41 -6.17
N TYR A 253 5.37 -13.57 -5.62
CA TYR A 253 5.28 -14.79 -6.43
C TYR A 253 4.25 -14.70 -7.56
N GLU A 254 3.18 -13.91 -7.39
CA GLU A 254 2.19 -13.70 -8.45
C GLU A 254 2.71 -12.80 -9.60
N THR A 255 3.85 -12.12 -9.42
CA THR A 255 4.52 -11.35 -10.47
C THR A 255 5.57 -12.15 -11.24
N ALA A 256 5.74 -13.45 -10.93
CA ALA A 256 6.70 -14.30 -11.62
C ALA A 256 6.31 -14.53 -13.08
N GLN A 257 7.23 -14.27 -14.01
CA GLN A 257 6.97 -14.38 -15.46
C GLN A 257 7.00 -15.82 -15.99
N SER A 258 7.48 -16.78 -15.20
CA SER A 258 7.59 -18.18 -15.57
C SER A 258 7.35 -19.09 -14.37
N GLN A 259 6.76 -20.26 -14.62
CA GLN A 259 6.58 -21.30 -13.62
C GLN A 259 7.91 -21.85 -13.07
N SER A 260 9.01 -21.73 -13.84
CA SER A 260 10.34 -22.18 -13.41
C SER A 260 10.83 -21.47 -12.14
N TYR A 261 10.44 -20.20 -11.94
CA TYR A 261 10.76 -19.41 -10.76
C TYR A 261 9.96 -19.82 -9.51
N LEU A 262 8.82 -20.50 -9.70
CA LEU A 262 7.95 -20.92 -8.62
C LEU A 262 8.26 -22.34 -8.10
N LYS A 263 9.21 -23.04 -8.73
CA LYS A 263 9.73 -24.32 -8.20
C LYS A 263 10.41 -24.08 -6.86
N SER A 264 10.23 -25.00 -5.91
CA SER A 264 10.73 -24.89 -4.53
C SER A 264 12.20 -24.48 -4.43
N GLU A 265 13.04 -25.02 -5.31
CA GLU A 265 14.48 -24.74 -5.39
C GLU A 265 14.80 -23.28 -5.73
N ASN A 266 13.99 -22.66 -6.60
CA ASN A 266 14.27 -21.34 -7.17
C ASN A 266 13.50 -20.19 -6.50
N LYS A 267 12.51 -20.49 -5.65
CA LYS A 267 11.67 -19.46 -5.01
C LYS A 267 12.47 -18.41 -4.26
N ARG A 268 13.46 -18.84 -3.47
CA ARG A 268 14.30 -17.95 -2.67
C ARG A 268 15.16 -17.03 -3.56
N LEU A 269 15.73 -17.59 -4.63
CA LEU A 269 16.49 -16.84 -5.62
C LEU A 269 15.59 -15.85 -6.38
N PHE A 270 14.36 -16.24 -6.69
CA PHE A 270 13.39 -15.34 -7.31
C PHE A 270 13.11 -14.13 -6.40
N VAL A 271 12.81 -14.33 -5.12
CA VAL A 271 12.60 -13.21 -4.17
C VAL A 271 13.87 -12.36 -4.03
N LEU A 272 15.05 -12.99 -3.98
CA LEU A 272 16.32 -12.27 -3.95
C LEU A 272 16.48 -11.32 -5.14
N TYR A 273 16.28 -11.82 -6.36
CA TYR A 273 16.45 -11.06 -7.60
C TYR A 273 15.30 -10.07 -7.87
N GLN A 274 14.10 -10.38 -7.40
CA GLN A 274 12.91 -9.56 -7.65
C GLN A 274 12.69 -8.50 -6.58
N THR A 275 13.14 -8.71 -5.34
CA THR A 275 12.80 -7.81 -4.21
C THR A 275 14.03 -7.30 -3.47
N LEU A 276 14.92 -8.17 -3.01
CA LEU A 276 16.01 -7.75 -2.11
C LEU A 276 17.14 -7.01 -2.86
N LEU A 277 17.63 -7.56 -3.99
CA LEU A 277 18.64 -6.86 -4.78
C LEU A 277 18.11 -5.55 -5.38
N PRO A 278 16.88 -5.50 -5.95
CA PRO A 278 16.31 -4.26 -6.44
C PRO A 278 16.17 -3.17 -5.38
N SER A 279 15.85 -3.51 -4.13
CA SER A 279 15.78 -2.50 -3.06
C SER A 279 17.15 -1.98 -2.67
N ILE A 280 18.18 -2.83 -2.64
CA ILE A 280 19.56 -2.40 -2.38
C ILE A 280 20.07 -1.52 -3.52
N PHE A 281 19.97 -1.97 -4.77
CA PHE A 281 20.41 -1.19 -5.94
C PHE A 281 19.62 0.10 -6.09
N GLY A 282 18.30 0.05 -5.88
CA GLY A 282 17.45 1.22 -5.91
C GLY A 282 17.83 2.26 -4.85
N ALA A 283 18.11 1.83 -3.62
CA ALA A 283 18.57 2.72 -2.56
C ALA A 283 19.92 3.36 -2.91
N ILE A 284 20.90 2.58 -3.38
CA ILE A 284 22.22 3.10 -3.79
C ILE A 284 22.09 4.11 -4.94
N ILE A 285 21.31 3.79 -5.97
CA ILE A 285 21.08 4.69 -7.11
C ILE A 285 20.44 6.00 -6.62
N MET A 286 19.45 5.93 -5.72
CA MET A 286 18.82 7.14 -5.17
C MET A 286 19.79 7.99 -4.33
N LEU A 287 20.73 7.38 -3.60
CA LEU A 287 21.76 8.11 -2.88
C LEU A 287 22.73 8.82 -3.84
N ILE A 288 23.11 8.17 -4.93
CA ILE A 288 23.97 8.78 -5.97
C ILE A 288 23.26 9.97 -6.63
N VAL A 289 21.98 9.81 -6.99
CA VAL A 289 21.16 10.88 -7.60
C VAL A 289 21.03 12.11 -6.69
N ARG A 290 21.19 11.94 -5.38
CA ARG A 290 21.05 13.02 -4.38
C ARG A 290 22.35 13.73 -4.04
N ILE A 291 23.52 13.24 -4.44
CA ILE A 291 24.81 13.94 -4.25
C ILE A 291 24.70 15.39 -4.76
N PRO A 292 25.20 16.42 -4.03
CA PRO A 292 26.00 16.32 -2.80
C PRO A 292 25.18 16.20 -1.50
N GLU A 293 23.86 16.39 -1.54
CA GLU A 293 23.02 16.51 -0.35
C GLU A 293 22.36 15.18 0.03
N ASN A 294 22.91 14.49 1.03
CA ASN A 294 22.36 13.24 1.57
C ASN A 294 22.03 13.37 3.06
N PRO A 295 20.92 14.04 3.42
CA PRO A 295 20.55 14.23 4.82
C PRO A 295 20.30 12.87 5.51
N PRO A 296 20.75 12.68 6.76
CA PRO A 296 20.65 11.39 7.47
C PRO A 296 19.24 10.81 7.50
N TYR A 297 18.21 11.65 7.65
CA TYR A 297 16.82 11.25 7.62
C TYR A 297 16.45 10.48 6.36
N GLN A 298 16.88 10.98 5.20
CA GLN A 298 16.58 10.37 3.91
C GLN A 298 17.35 9.08 3.67
N VAL A 299 18.60 9.02 4.13
CA VAL A 299 19.43 7.82 4.06
C VAL A 299 18.77 6.69 4.85
N LEU A 300 18.41 6.95 6.12
CA LEU A 300 17.73 5.98 6.96
C LEU A 300 16.40 5.53 6.35
N LEU A 301 15.60 6.47 5.83
CA LEU A 301 14.32 6.18 5.19
C LEU A 301 14.44 5.24 3.97
N LEU A 302 15.51 5.35 3.17
CA LEU A 302 15.77 4.42 2.06
C LEU A 302 16.10 3.02 2.60
N PHE A 303 16.92 2.94 3.65
CA PHE A 303 17.36 1.67 4.23
C PHE A 303 16.31 0.98 5.09
N THR A 304 15.36 1.68 5.72
CA THR A 304 14.26 1.04 6.49
C THR A 304 13.41 0.11 5.62
N LEU A 305 13.27 0.40 4.33
CA LEU A 305 12.56 -0.48 3.40
C LEU A 305 13.24 -1.85 3.25
N LEU A 306 14.56 -1.94 3.51
CA LEU A 306 15.26 -3.22 3.52
C LEU A 306 14.69 -4.18 4.56
N CYS A 307 14.16 -3.70 5.69
CA CYS A 307 13.48 -4.57 6.66
C CYS A 307 12.31 -5.33 6.04
N ALA A 308 11.49 -4.68 5.21
CA ALA A 308 10.38 -5.36 4.51
C ALA A 308 10.91 -6.37 3.49
N THR A 309 11.87 -5.97 2.64
CA THR A 309 12.38 -6.87 1.59
C THR A 309 13.21 -8.02 2.14
N PHE A 310 13.91 -7.81 3.24
CA PHE A 310 14.66 -8.84 3.96
C PHE A 310 13.68 -9.84 4.60
N ALA A 311 12.63 -9.36 5.28
CA ALA A 311 11.59 -10.25 5.81
C ALA A 311 10.89 -11.07 4.71
N ALA A 312 10.65 -10.47 3.54
CA ALA A 312 10.10 -11.19 2.39
C ALA A 312 11.01 -12.35 1.92
N TYR A 313 12.32 -12.14 1.92
CA TYR A 313 13.31 -13.16 1.54
C TYR A 313 13.29 -14.41 2.45
N PHE A 314 12.99 -14.26 3.74
CA PHE A 314 12.90 -15.42 4.66
C PHE A 314 11.58 -16.18 4.58
N ASN A 315 10.56 -15.69 3.87
CA ASN A 315 9.26 -16.36 3.79
C ASN A 315 9.24 -17.52 2.77
N LYS A 316 9.84 -18.65 3.18
CA LYS A 316 9.84 -19.90 2.39
C LYS A 316 8.46 -20.55 2.25
N LYS A 317 7.56 -20.30 3.22
CA LYS A 317 6.25 -20.94 3.30
C LYS A 317 5.20 -20.27 2.41
N ALA A 318 5.47 -19.05 1.93
CA ALA A 318 4.57 -18.35 1.04
C ALA A 318 4.34 -19.15 -0.27
N LYS A 319 3.06 -19.22 -0.64
CA LYS A 319 2.61 -19.78 -1.92
C LYS A 319 1.86 -18.67 -2.66
N PRO A 320 2.02 -18.55 -3.99
CA PRO A 320 1.17 -17.66 -4.76
C PRO A 320 -0.28 -18.10 -4.52
N LYS A 321 -1.16 -17.17 -4.17
CA LYS A 321 -2.58 -17.50 -3.98
C LYS A 321 -3.24 -17.77 -5.33
N ARG A 322 -2.62 -17.31 -6.42
CA ARG A 322 -3.17 -17.35 -7.77
C ARG A 322 -2.08 -17.68 -8.78
N ILE A 323 -2.28 -18.77 -9.51
CA ILE A 323 -1.42 -19.17 -10.62
C ILE A 323 -2.14 -18.74 -11.90
N ARG A 324 -1.62 -17.73 -12.60
CA ARG A 324 -2.11 -17.33 -13.93
C ARG A 324 -1.36 -18.15 -14.98
N ASN A 325 -2.00 -18.36 -16.14
CA ASN A 325 -1.31 -18.92 -17.30
C ASN A 325 -0.12 -18.03 -17.64
N PHE A 326 1.09 -18.59 -17.56
CA PHE A 326 2.31 -17.86 -17.87
C PHE A 326 2.36 -17.60 -19.38
N PRO A 327 2.62 -16.35 -19.82
CA PRO A 327 2.84 -16.09 -21.23
C PRO A 327 4.08 -16.89 -21.68
N LYS A 328 3.97 -17.64 -22.78
CA LYS A 328 5.00 -18.60 -23.23
C LYS A 328 6.40 -17.98 -23.40
N HIS A 329 6.53 -16.69 -23.73
CA HIS A 329 7.83 -16.11 -24.13
C HIS A 329 8.14 -14.65 -23.69
N ASN A 330 7.29 -13.97 -22.92
CA ASN A 330 7.47 -12.52 -22.66
C ASN A 330 8.41 -12.15 -21.49
N GLY A 331 8.93 -13.11 -20.74
CA GLY A 331 9.70 -12.84 -19.52
C GLY A 331 11.18 -12.43 -19.69
N ARG A 332 11.57 -11.94 -20.87
CA ARG A 332 12.99 -11.71 -21.23
C ARG A 332 13.27 -10.35 -21.84
N ARG A 333 12.39 -9.37 -21.63
CA ARG A 333 12.55 -8.03 -22.19
C ARG A 333 12.57 -7.00 -21.08
N VAL A 334 13.38 -5.96 -21.30
CA VAL A 334 13.40 -4.77 -20.46
C VAL A 334 12.15 -3.95 -20.77
N ASP A 335 11.52 -3.45 -19.71
CA ASP A 335 10.28 -2.68 -19.80
C ASP A 335 10.60 -1.22 -20.14
N TRP A 336 10.86 -0.94 -21.43
CA TRP A 336 11.31 0.36 -21.94
C TRP A 336 10.39 1.52 -21.54
N GLY A 337 9.08 1.28 -21.41
CA GLY A 337 8.13 2.30 -20.96
C GLY A 337 8.49 2.85 -19.58
N TYR A 338 8.87 1.99 -18.63
CA TYR A 338 9.28 2.44 -17.31
C TYR A 338 10.67 3.09 -17.30
N ILE A 339 11.56 2.74 -18.24
CA ILE A 339 12.85 3.44 -18.39
C ILE A 339 12.62 4.88 -18.82
N ILE A 340 11.81 5.10 -19.85
CA ILE A 340 11.49 6.45 -20.35
C ILE A 340 10.87 7.28 -19.22
N VAL A 341 9.90 6.71 -18.49
CA VAL A 341 9.28 7.37 -17.34
C VAL A 341 10.31 7.64 -16.23
N LEU A 342 11.21 6.71 -15.93
CA LEU A 342 12.26 6.90 -14.92
C LEU A 342 13.20 8.04 -15.30
N VAL A 343 13.69 8.09 -16.54
CA VAL A 343 14.58 9.15 -17.02
C VAL A 343 13.87 10.50 -16.94
N ALA A 344 12.63 10.58 -17.42
CA ALA A 344 11.83 11.80 -17.31
C ALA A 344 11.64 12.25 -15.85
N LEU A 345 11.28 11.32 -14.96
CA LEU A 345 11.12 11.61 -13.54
C LEU A 345 12.43 12.01 -12.87
N LEU A 346 13.57 11.41 -13.22
CA LEU A 346 14.87 11.77 -12.68
C LEU A 346 15.31 13.17 -13.13
N LEU A 347 15.07 13.52 -14.39
CA LEU A 347 15.35 14.86 -14.91
C LEU A 347 14.47 15.90 -14.21
N ILE A 348 13.16 15.64 -14.07
CA ILE A 348 12.26 16.51 -13.32
C ILE A 348 12.72 16.59 -11.86
N PHE A 349 12.94 15.46 -11.20
CA PHE A 349 13.34 15.39 -9.81
C PHE A 349 14.65 16.13 -9.54
N ARG A 350 15.63 16.05 -10.45
CA ARG A 350 16.93 16.69 -10.27
C ARG A 350 16.92 18.15 -10.70
N TRP A 351 16.45 18.48 -11.90
CA TRP A 351 16.52 19.84 -12.42
C TRP A 351 15.45 20.75 -11.82
N LEU A 352 14.19 20.31 -11.76
CA LEU A 352 13.10 21.16 -11.26
C LEU A 352 13.28 21.49 -9.78
N LEU A 353 13.67 20.48 -8.98
CA LEU A 353 13.82 20.65 -7.53
C LEU A 353 15.22 21.14 -7.12
N TYR A 354 16.16 21.31 -8.04
CA TYR A 354 17.45 21.95 -7.73
C TYR A 354 17.27 23.44 -7.46
N TYR A 355 16.50 24.13 -8.30
CA TYR A 355 16.18 25.55 -8.12
C TYR A 355 15.27 25.82 -6.93
N GLY A 356 14.59 24.78 -6.42
CA GLY A 356 13.59 24.91 -5.36
C GLY A 356 12.23 25.31 -5.94
N LEU A 357 11.21 24.51 -5.65
CA LEU A 357 9.85 24.82 -6.08
C LEU A 357 9.16 25.65 -4.99
N HIS A 358 8.99 26.94 -5.26
CA HIS A 358 8.20 27.85 -4.42
C HIS A 358 6.72 27.67 -4.72
N ILE A 359 5.99 26.99 -3.83
CA ILE A 359 4.55 26.82 -3.97
C ILE A 359 3.88 27.84 -3.06
N ILE A 360 3.26 28.87 -3.65
CA ILE A 360 2.41 29.84 -2.93
C ILE A 360 0.99 29.62 -3.42
N LEU A 361 0.16 28.96 -2.61
CA LEU A 361 -1.26 28.79 -2.89
C LEU A 361 -2.07 29.65 -1.94
N ARG A 362 -2.81 30.62 -2.50
CA ARG A 362 -3.76 31.43 -1.74
C ARG A 362 -5.16 30.81 -1.89
N PHE A 363 -5.60 30.09 -0.88
CA PHE A 363 -6.98 29.59 -0.82
C PHE A 363 -7.88 30.66 -0.19
N SER A 364 -8.84 31.17 -0.95
CA SER A 364 -9.95 31.96 -0.41
C SER A 364 -11.21 31.10 -0.46
N ILE A 365 -11.74 30.73 0.71
CA ILE A 365 -13.01 30.02 0.81
C ILE A 365 -14.02 31.00 1.40
N SER A 366 -14.77 31.68 0.53
CA SER A 366 -15.92 32.48 0.94
C SER A 366 -17.13 31.56 1.13
N LEU A 367 -17.36 31.11 2.36
CA LEU A 367 -18.60 30.42 2.71
C LEU A 367 -19.69 31.47 2.95
N ASN A 368 -20.42 31.85 1.91
CA ASN A 368 -21.69 32.56 2.05
C ASN A 368 -22.74 31.55 2.55
N LEU A 369 -22.73 31.29 3.86
CA LEU A 369 -23.83 30.59 4.51
C LEU A 369 -25.03 31.54 4.52
N PHE A 370 -25.96 31.33 3.57
CA PHE A 370 -27.33 31.82 3.53
C PHE A 370 -27.59 33.21 4.13
N GLY A 371 -27.75 34.19 3.23
CA GLY A 371 -28.41 35.49 3.40
C GLY A 371 -28.74 35.94 4.82
N ALA A 372 -27.86 36.75 5.40
CA ALA A 372 -28.32 37.90 6.18
C ALA A 372 -28.18 39.13 5.24
N PRO A 373 -29.20 40.00 5.19
CA PRO A 373 -29.29 41.09 4.22
C PRO A 373 -28.12 42.08 4.28
#